data_AF-A0A1Y5FG26-F1
#
_entry.id   AF-A0A1Y5FG26-F1
#
_cell.length_a   1.000
_cell.length_b   1.000
_cell.length_c   1.000
_cell.angle_alpha   90.00
_cell.angle_beta   90.00
_cell.angle_gamma   90.00
#
_symmetry.space_group_name_H-M   'P 1'
#
loop_
_entity.id
_entity.type
_entity.pdbx_description
1 polymer ?
#
loop_
_entity_poly.entity_id
_entity_poly.type
_entity_poly.pdbx_seq_one_letter_code
_entity_poly.pdbx_strand_id
1 'polypeptide(L)'
;MKKLLVIILILVGATILFFIKGDSKLSIVENSKNIELHVVPKKSHEKQTSSQSACLQIKKANLSSYENDKSLLWNNSHIKYTDGEIYRIRYFYDDGPNGQYKKTILYKEDANEFPHIVKIFEGFERVLLEKYFKEGEIIFEEKAFEEMVIGQKVFWKRVDNKVIETNLPNMKCL
;
A
#
# COMPACT_ATOMS: atom_id res chain seq x y z
N MET A 1 20.39 -17.74 45.42
CA MET A 1 20.81 -18.76 44.44
C MET A 1 19.65 -19.60 43.88
N LYS A 2 18.78 -20.21 44.69
CA LYS A 2 17.65 -21.03 44.19
C LYS A 2 16.68 -20.29 43.25
N LYS A 3 16.37 -19.02 43.54
CA LYS A 3 15.48 -18.18 42.68
C LYS A 3 16.08 -17.84 41.32
N LEU A 4 17.42 -17.77 41.20
CA LEU A 4 18.11 -17.46 39.95
C LEU A 4 18.08 -18.65 38.98
N LEU A 5 18.23 -19.87 39.51
CA LEU A 5 18.15 -21.11 38.72
C LEU A 5 16.76 -21.31 38.08
N VAL A 6 15.69 -20.94 38.78
CA VAL A 6 14.32 -21.05 38.26
C VAL A 6 14.10 -20.09 37.08
N ILE A 7 14.61 -18.87 37.17
CA ILE A 7 14.47 -17.87 36.08
C ILE A 7 15.22 -18.31 34.82
N ILE A 8 16.42 -18.88 34.98
CA ILE A 8 17.22 -19.40 33.86
C ILE A 8 16.50 -20.57 33.17
N LEU A 9 15.90 -21.49 33.93
CA LEU A 9 15.13 -22.61 33.36
C LEU A 9 13.92 -22.15 32.55
N ILE A 10 13.22 -21.09 33.00
CA ILE A 10 12.07 -20.53 32.27
C ILE A 10 12.52 -19.89 30.95
N LEU A 11 13.62 -19.13 30.96
CA LEU A 11 14.16 -18.50 29.75
C LEU A 11 14.61 -19.52 28.71
N VAL A 12 15.29 -20.59 29.13
CA VAL A 12 15.71 -21.68 28.23
C VAL A 12 14.50 -22.45 27.67
N GLY A 13 13.47 -22.68 28.49
CA GLY A 13 12.24 -23.32 28.00
C GLY A 13 11.51 -22.47 26.95
N ALA A 14 11.47 -21.14 27.14
CA ALA A 14 10.82 -20.22 26.21
C ALA A 14 11.53 -20.15 24.85
N THR A 15 12.87 -20.18 24.82
CA THR A 15 13.63 -20.16 23.56
C THR A 15 13.46 -21.44 22.76
N ILE A 16 13.47 -22.62 23.41
CA ILE A 16 13.24 -23.91 22.74
C ILE A 16 11.83 -23.96 22.11
N LEU A 17 10.80 -23.47 22.81
CA LEU A 17 9.44 -23.40 22.27
C LEU A 17 9.32 -22.47 21.05
N PHE A 18 10.15 -21.44 20.95
CA PHE A 18 10.16 -20.53 19.81
C PHE A 18 10.71 -21.20 18.54
N PHE A 19 11.76 -22.02 18.67
CA PHE A 19 12.36 -22.72 17.52
C PHE A 19 11.53 -23.90 17.01
N ILE A 20 10.72 -24.55 17.85
CA ILE A 20 9.86 -25.67 17.41
C ILE A 20 8.69 -25.20 16.54
N LYS A 21 8.31 -23.90 16.60
CA LYS A 21 7.12 -23.38 15.92
C LYS A 21 7.39 -22.73 14.55
N GLY A 22 8.65 -22.66 14.12
CA GLY A 22 9.04 -22.05 12.86
C GLY A 22 9.68 -23.08 11.92
N ASP A 23 8.86 -23.89 11.25
CA ASP A 23 9.14 -24.37 9.89
C ASP A 23 8.02 -25.28 9.41
N SER A 24 7.17 -24.76 8.52
CA SER A 24 6.31 -25.58 7.67
C SER A 24 5.92 -24.83 6.40
N LYS A 25 6.48 -25.33 5.28
CA LYS A 25 6.02 -25.23 3.87
C LYS A 25 6.78 -24.29 2.95
N LEU A 26 7.96 -24.73 2.53
CA LEU A 26 8.35 -24.67 1.13
C LEU A 26 7.60 -25.79 0.38
N SER A 27 6.76 -25.46 -0.59
CA SER A 27 6.28 -26.40 -1.60
C SER A 27 6.75 -25.93 -2.97
N ILE A 28 7.77 -26.64 -3.47
CA ILE A 28 8.17 -26.70 -4.87
C ILE A 28 7.04 -27.45 -5.60
N VAL A 29 6.51 -26.89 -6.69
CA VAL A 29 5.71 -27.66 -7.66
C VAL A 29 6.30 -27.51 -9.05
N GLU A 30 6.57 -28.68 -9.62
CA GLU A 30 7.26 -28.97 -10.85
C GLU A 30 6.54 -28.52 -12.13
N ASN A 31 7.37 -28.13 -13.09
CA ASN A 31 7.29 -28.37 -14.53
C ASN A 31 6.18 -29.33 -15.01
N SER A 32 5.27 -28.83 -15.86
CA SER A 32 4.49 -29.67 -16.76
C SER A 32 4.56 -29.18 -18.22
N LYS A 33 5.35 -29.92 -19.00
CA LYS A 33 5.15 -30.36 -20.40
C LYS A 33 4.45 -29.42 -21.39
N ASN A 34 5.23 -29.07 -22.41
CA ASN A 34 4.80 -28.62 -23.73
C ASN A 34 3.71 -29.52 -24.32
N ILE A 35 2.59 -28.92 -24.71
CA ILE A 35 1.62 -29.48 -25.65
C ILE A 35 1.55 -28.52 -26.83
N GLU A 36 2.17 -28.89 -27.95
CA GLU A 36 1.87 -28.29 -29.24
C GLU A 36 0.45 -28.71 -29.65
N LEU A 37 -0.47 -27.75 -29.68
CA LEU A 37 -1.77 -27.92 -30.32
C LEU A 37 -1.78 -27.10 -31.61
N HIS A 38 -1.63 -27.78 -32.74
CA HIS A 38 -1.98 -27.22 -34.05
C HIS A 38 -3.49 -26.99 -34.09
N VAL A 39 -3.92 -25.72 -33.97
CA VAL A 39 -5.31 -25.32 -34.19
C VAL A 39 -5.39 -24.44 -35.43
N VAL A 40 -6.10 -24.96 -36.42
CA VAL A 40 -6.56 -24.32 -37.65
C VAL A 40 -7.14 -22.92 -37.35
N PRO A 41 -6.80 -21.87 -38.12
CA PRO A 41 -7.34 -20.53 -37.89
C PRO A 41 -8.81 -20.47 -38.33
N LYS A 42 -9.72 -20.77 -37.41
CA LYS A 42 -11.10 -20.29 -37.50
C LYS A 42 -11.06 -18.81 -37.19
N LYS A 43 -11.56 -17.99 -38.14
CA LYS A 43 -11.82 -16.55 -37.95
C LYS A 43 -12.50 -16.33 -36.60
N SER A 44 -11.74 -15.87 -35.62
CA SER A 44 -12.26 -15.49 -34.32
C SER A 44 -13.00 -14.19 -34.49
N HIS A 45 -14.31 -14.22 -34.25
CA HIS A 45 -15.01 -13.01 -33.85
C HIS A 45 -14.24 -12.37 -32.69
N GLU A 46 -13.89 -11.11 -32.91
CA GLU A 46 -13.15 -10.23 -32.03
C GLU A 46 -13.79 -10.22 -30.63
N LYS A 47 -13.08 -10.77 -29.64
CA LYS A 47 -13.42 -10.71 -28.21
C LYS A 47 -13.22 -9.28 -27.70
N GLN A 48 -14.09 -8.37 -28.11
CA GLN A 48 -14.05 -6.96 -27.71
C GLN A 48 -14.78 -6.67 -26.38
N THR A 49 -15.25 -7.68 -25.65
CA THR A 49 -16.28 -7.51 -24.60
C THR A 49 -15.85 -7.69 -23.14
N SER A 50 -14.63 -8.18 -22.84
CA SER A 50 -14.24 -8.43 -21.42
C SER A 50 -13.57 -7.24 -20.72
N SER A 51 -12.81 -6.42 -21.45
CA SER A 51 -12.00 -5.34 -20.84
C SER A 51 -12.77 -4.02 -20.66
N GLN A 52 -13.59 -3.62 -21.64
CA GLN A 52 -14.48 -2.45 -21.49
C GLN A 52 -15.55 -2.68 -20.41
N SER A 53 -16.04 -3.92 -20.26
CA SER A 53 -16.99 -4.25 -19.20
C SER A 53 -16.34 -4.18 -17.80
N ALA A 54 -15.07 -4.55 -17.67
CA ALA A 54 -14.31 -4.38 -16.42
C ALA A 54 -14.19 -2.90 -16.00
N CYS A 55 -13.73 -2.01 -16.88
CA CYS A 55 -13.64 -0.57 -16.56
C CYS A 55 -15.02 0.03 -16.18
N LEU A 56 -16.10 -0.38 -16.84
CA LEU A 56 -17.46 0.06 -16.50
C LEU A 56 -17.91 -0.43 -15.11
N GLN A 57 -17.55 -1.66 -14.74
CA GLN A 57 -17.84 -2.20 -13.41
C GLN A 57 -17.03 -1.47 -12.32
N ILE A 58 -15.75 -1.21 -12.57
CA ILE A 58 -14.90 -0.45 -11.63
C ILE A 58 -15.42 0.99 -11.47
N LYS A 59 -15.84 1.66 -12.56
CA LYS A 59 -16.44 3.01 -12.48
C LYS A 59 -17.74 3.06 -11.67
N LYS A 60 -18.50 1.96 -11.65
CA LYS A 60 -19.72 1.84 -10.84
C LYS A 60 -19.43 1.41 -9.40
N ALA A 61 -18.25 0.86 -9.13
CA ALA A 61 -17.85 0.48 -7.78
C ALA A 61 -17.57 1.74 -6.95
N ASN A 62 -17.98 1.71 -5.69
CA ASN A 62 -17.60 2.75 -4.73
C ASN A 62 -16.15 2.51 -4.29
N LEU A 63 -15.17 3.03 -5.02
CA LEU A 63 -13.74 2.81 -4.71
C LEU A 63 -13.38 3.25 -3.28
N SER A 64 -14.03 4.28 -2.75
CA SER A 64 -13.81 4.73 -1.38
C SER A 64 -14.16 3.68 -0.32
N SER A 65 -15.05 2.71 -0.62
CA SER A 65 -15.32 1.62 0.32
C SER A 65 -14.19 0.59 0.43
N TYR A 66 -13.21 0.65 -0.49
CA TYR A 66 -12.02 -0.21 -0.50
C TYR A 66 -10.81 0.47 0.15
N GLU A 67 -10.94 1.70 0.64
CA GLU A 67 -9.88 2.42 1.34
C GLU A 67 -9.47 1.67 2.60
N ASN A 68 -8.25 1.18 2.62
CA ASN A 68 -7.65 0.59 3.80
C ASN A 68 -6.14 0.84 3.84
N ASP A 69 -5.56 0.84 5.04
CA ASP A 69 -4.14 1.14 5.23
C ASP A 69 -3.21 0.08 4.60
N LYS A 70 -3.70 -1.12 4.27
CA LYS A 70 -2.90 -2.18 3.62
C LYS A 70 -2.80 -1.98 2.11
N SER A 71 -3.82 -1.41 1.47
CA SER A 71 -3.81 -1.10 0.03
C SER A 71 -3.22 0.27 -0.28
N LEU A 72 -2.97 1.11 0.73
CA LEU A 72 -2.34 2.41 0.55
C LEU A 72 -0.90 2.25 0.03
N LEU A 73 -0.66 2.74 -1.18
CA LEU A 73 0.68 2.81 -1.77
C LEU A 73 1.40 4.06 -1.31
N TRP A 74 0.71 5.20 -1.39
CA TRP A 74 1.24 6.46 -0.92
C TRP A 74 0.12 7.43 -0.60
N ASN A 75 0.42 8.38 0.29
CA ASN A 75 -0.46 9.47 0.67
C ASN A 75 0.38 10.74 0.78
N ASN A 76 -0.20 11.85 0.36
CA ASN A 76 0.36 13.18 0.46
C ASN A 76 -0.71 14.12 1.02
N SER A 77 -0.61 14.45 2.31
CA SER A 77 -1.56 15.33 3.00
C SER A 77 -0.90 16.67 3.30
N HIS A 78 -1.54 17.76 2.94
CA HIS A 78 -1.15 19.11 3.35
C HIS A 78 -2.11 19.56 4.44
N ILE A 79 -1.55 20.06 5.54
CA ILE A 79 -2.27 20.35 6.77
C ILE A 79 -1.91 21.76 7.19
N LYS A 80 -2.91 22.63 7.24
CA LYS A 80 -2.80 23.93 7.89
C LYS A 80 -2.93 23.71 9.40
N TYR A 81 -1.85 23.92 10.14
CA TYR A 81 -1.79 23.64 11.57
C TYR A 81 -2.17 24.88 12.40
N THR A 82 -2.34 24.70 13.71
CA THR A 82 -2.84 25.74 14.62
C THR A 82 -1.88 26.92 14.81
N ASP A 83 -0.61 26.75 14.46
CA ASP A 83 0.41 27.80 14.42
C ASP A 83 0.31 28.68 13.15
N GLY A 84 -0.62 28.36 12.23
CA GLY A 84 -0.82 29.06 10.96
C GLY A 84 0.08 28.57 9.83
N GLU A 85 0.98 27.63 10.10
CA GLU A 85 1.93 27.08 9.13
C GLU A 85 1.31 25.91 8.37
N ILE A 86 1.86 25.61 7.20
CA ILE A 86 1.46 24.44 6.41
C ILE A 86 2.50 23.35 6.58
N TYR A 87 2.03 22.19 7.03
CA TYR A 87 2.83 20.98 7.13
C TYR A 87 2.36 19.99 6.07
N ARG A 88 3.32 19.34 5.41
CA ARG A 88 3.04 18.27 4.46
C ARG A 88 3.52 16.95 5.04
N ILE A 89 2.65 15.96 5.05
CA ILE A 89 2.95 14.61 5.53
C ILE A 89 2.82 13.66 4.36
N ARG A 90 3.95 13.04 3.99
CA ARG A 90 4.00 12.08 2.88
C ARG A 90 4.33 10.69 3.38
N TYR A 91 3.48 9.74 3.03
CA TYR A 91 3.69 8.30 3.21
C TYR A 91 3.97 7.68 1.86
N PHE A 92 5.01 6.86 1.73
CA PHE A 92 5.30 6.15 0.48
C PHE A 92 6.24 4.97 0.71
N TYR A 93 6.31 4.08 -0.29
CA TYR A 93 7.36 3.07 -0.39
C TYR A 93 8.53 3.66 -1.16
N ASP A 94 9.72 3.57 -0.59
CA ASP A 94 10.98 4.01 -1.19
C ASP A 94 11.70 2.75 -1.71
N ASP A 95 12.16 2.79 -2.96
CA ASP A 95 12.82 1.66 -3.63
C ASP A 95 14.33 1.73 -3.34
N GLY A 96 14.85 0.78 -2.57
CA GLY A 96 16.28 0.68 -2.26
C GLY A 96 16.92 -0.60 -2.79
N PRO A 97 18.26 -0.73 -2.67
CA PRO A 97 18.99 -1.94 -3.06
C PRO A 97 18.50 -3.22 -2.36
N ASN A 98 17.87 -3.08 -1.19
CA ASN A 98 17.36 -4.17 -0.37
C ASN A 98 15.83 -4.35 -0.49
N GLY A 99 15.20 -3.77 -1.52
CA GLY A 99 13.77 -3.82 -1.76
C GLY A 99 13.01 -2.56 -1.33
N GLN A 100 11.70 -2.69 -1.20
CA GLN A 100 10.80 -1.59 -0.85
C GLN A 100 10.66 -1.43 0.66
N TYR A 101 10.85 -0.21 1.15
CA TYR A 101 10.65 0.12 2.55
C TYR A 101 9.65 1.27 2.71
N LYS A 102 8.87 1.19 3.78
CA LYS A 102 7.90 2.24 4.13
C LYS A 102 8.64 3.44 4.70
N LYS A 103 8.26 4.63 4.26
CA LYS A 103 8.84 5.88 4.72
C LYS A 103 7.73 6.90 4.97
N THR A 104 7.90 7.68 6.03
CA THR A 104 7.10 8.88 6.28
C THR A 104 8.02 10.08 6.32
N ILE A 105 7.63 11.17 5.66
CA ILE A 105 8.38 12.43 5.74
C ILE A 105 7.41 13.54 6.15
N LEU A 106 7.79 14.27 7.19
CA LEU A 106 7.16 15.51 7.61
C LEU A 106 7.93 16.67 7.03
N TYR A 107 7.23 17.53 6.31
CA TYR A 107 7.74 18.79 5.78
C TYR A 107 7.02 19.98 6.42
N LYS A 108 7.68 21.13 6.42
CA LYS A 108 7.07 22.45 6.60
C LYS A 108 7.20 23.21 5.28
N GLU A 109 6.10 23.78 4.80
CA GLU A 109 6.11 24.60 3.59
C GLU A 109 6.48 26.03 3.93
N ASP A 110 7.21 26.69 3.03
CA ASP A 110 7.49 28.12 3.15
C ASP A 110 6.44 28.97 2.41
N ALA A 111 6.64 30.30 2.39
CA ALA A 111 5.73 31.23 1.75
C ALA A 111 5.58 31.04 0.23
N ASN A 112 6.47 30.28 -0.42
CA ASN A 112 6.40 29.93 -1.83
C ASN A 112 5.86 28.51 -2.04
N GLU A 113 5.25 27.91 -1.02
CA GLU A 113 4.74 26.53 -1.03
C GLU A 113 5.85 25.49 -1.24
N PHE A 114 7.11 25.84 -0.98
CA PHE A 114 8.22 24.91 -1.13
C PHE A 114 8.40 24.06 0.15
N PRO A 115 8.42 22.72 0.04
CA PRO A 115 8.49 21.84 1.21
C PRO A 115 9.91 21.65 1.72
N HIS A 116 10.15 21.99 2.99
CA HIS A 116 11.40 21.76 3.71
C HIS A 116 11.27 20.56 4.65
N ILE A 117 12.20 19.60 4.57
CA ILE A 117 12.17 18.40 5.43
C ILE A 117 12.38 18.80 6.88
N VAL A 118 11.41 18.48 7.73
CA VAL A 118 11.51 18.62 9.19
C VAL A 118 12.00 17.31 9.80
N LYS A 119 11.41 16.18 9.38
CA LYS A 119 11.74 14.86 9.92
C LYS A 119 11.44 13.74 8.94
N ILE A 120 12.30 12.73 8.95
CA ILE A 120 12.11 11.46 8.24
C ILE A 120 11.87 10.37 9.28
N PHE A 121 10.94 9.48 8.99
CA PHE A 121 10.62 8.32 9.82
C PHE A 121 10.73 7.05 8.98
N GLU A 122 11.22 5.99 9.60
CA GLU A 122 11.16 4.64 9.07
C GLU A 122 9.76 4.08 9.36
N GLY A 123 9.06 3.58 8.35
CA GLY A 123 7.69 3.10 8.51
C GLY A 123 6.60 4.16 8.23
N PHE A 124 5.35 3.75 8.41
CA PHE A 124 4.17 4.62 8.35
C PHE A 124 3.80 5.08 9.77
N GLU A 125 4.42 6.17 10.20
CA GLU A 125 4.37 6.64 11.59
C GLU A 125 3.17 7.57 11.88
N ARG A 126 1.96 7.06 11.64
CA ARG A 126 0.72 7.84 11.81
C ARG A 126 0.48 8.27 13.26
N VAL A 127 0.88 7.44 14.24
CA VAL A 127 0.71 7.72 15.67
C VAL A 127 1.56 8.91 16.10
N LEU A 128 2.82 8.98 15.64
CA LEU A 128 3.72 10.09 15.96
C LEU A 128 3.29 11.43 15.34
N LEU A 129 2.51 11.36 14.26
CA LEU A 129 2.00 12.53 13.54
C LEU A 129 0.52 12.81 13.82
N GLU A 130 -0.10 12.06 14.74
CA GLU A 130 -1.55 12.11 14.98
C GLU A 130 -2.04 13.51 15.34
N LYS A 131 -1.23 14.26 16.11
CA LYS A 131 -1.55 15.64 16.50
C LYS A 131 -1.83 16.55 15.29
N TYR A 132 -1.08 16.39 14.18
CA TYR A 132 -1.26 17.22 12.99
C TYR A 132 -2.63 16.97 12.37
N PHE A 133 -3.06 15.71 12.29
CA PHE A 133 -4.36 15.33 11.72
C PHE A 133 -5.54 15.64 12.66
N LYS A 134 -5.33 15.67 13.97
CA LYS A 134 -6.38 15.96 14.96
C LYS A 134 -6.63 17.45 15.13
N GLU A 135 -5.58 18.25 15.15
CA GLU A 135 -5.65 19.67 15.49
C GLU A 135 -5.59 20.57 14.26
N GLY A 136 -4.98 20.09 13.16
CA GLY A 136 -4.88 20.83 11.90
C GLY A 136 -6.04 20.57 10.95
N GLU A 137 -6.17 21.43 9.96
CA GLU A 137 -7.11 21.31 8.84
C GLU A 137 -6.40 20.71 7.64
N ILE A 138 -6.89 19.58 7.12
CA ILE A 138 -6.40 19.01 5.86
C ILE A 138 -6.91 19.89 4.72
N ILE A 139 -6.02 20.65 4.10
CA ILE A 139 -6.33 21.58 3.00
C ILE A 139 -6.14 20.96 1.62
N PHE A 140 -5.38 19.85 1.55
CA PHE A 140 -5.20 19.06 0.34
C PHE A 140 -4.84 17.62 0.73
N GLU A 141 -5.45 16.65 0.06
CA GLU A 141 -5.11 15.25 0.25
C GLU A 141 -5.10 14.47 -1.06
N GLU A 142 -3.96 13.84 -1.33
CA GLU A 142 -3.75 12.98 -2.48
C GLU A 142 -3.33 11.59 -2.03
N LYS A 143 -4.08 10.56 -2.47
CA LYS A 143 -3.82 9.17 -2.10
C LYS A 143 -3.84 8.28 -3.31
N ALA A 144 -3.00 7.24 -3.30
CA ALA A 144 -3.07 6.15 -4.25
C ALA A 144 -3.12 4.81 -3.55
N PHE A 145 -3.87 3.91 -4.16
CA PHE A 145 -4.17 2.59 -3.64
C PHE A 145 -3.97 1.54 -4.72
N GLU A 146 -3.68 0.33 -4.26
CA GLU A 146 -3.67 -0.88 -5.08
C GLU A 146 -4.43 -1.99 -4.36
N GLU A 147 -5.56 -2.41 -4.94
CA GLU A 147 -6.49 -3.35 -4.27
C GLU A 147 -7.13 -4.32 -5.26
N MET A 148 -7.63 -5.45 -4.75
CA MET A 148 -8.45 -6.38 -5.54
C MET A 148 -9.92 -5.93 -5.56
N VAL A 149 -10.38 -5.38 -6.68
CA VAL A 149 -11.78 -4.95 -6.90
C VAL A 149 -12.42 -5.87 -7.92
N ILE A 150 -13.48 -6.58 -7.53
CA ILE A 150 -14.21 -7.54 -8.39
C ILE A 150 -13.23 -8.58 -9.01
N GLY A 151 -12.32 -9.10 -8.17
CA GLY A 151 -11.33 -10.10 -8.59
C GLY A 151 -10.21 -9.59 -9.49
N GLN A 152 -10.11 -8.27 -9.71
CA GLN A 152 -9.05 -7.65 -10.50
C GLN A 152 -8.20 -6.73 -9.65
N LYS A 153 -6.88 -6.76 -9.87
CA LYS A 153 -5.97 -5.81 -9.26
C LYS A 153 -6.22 -4.45 -9.89
N VAL A 154 -6.49 -3.43 -9.09
CA VAL A 154 -6.80 -2.08 -9.56
C VAL A 154 -5.92 -1.10 -8.83
N PHE A 155 -5.18 -0.31 -9.60
CA PHE A 155 -4.57 0.92 -9.11
C PHE A 155 -5.57 2.05 -9.25
N TRP A 156 -5.72 2.87 -8.23
CA TRP A 156 -6.54 4.07 -8.33
C TRP A 156 -6.02 5.17 -7.42
N LYS A 157 -6.28 6.40 -7.84
CA LYS A 157 -5.79 7.61 -7.17
C LYS A 157 -6.94 8.58 -6.95
N ARG A 158 -6.94 9.24 -5.79
CA ARG A 158 -7.87 10.33 -5.50
C ARG A 158 -7.17 11.59 -5.01
N VAL A 159 -7.79 12.72 -5.31
CA VAL A 159 -7.47 14.06 -4.80
C VAL A 159 -8.74 14.62 -4.18
N ASP A 160 -8.69 15.04 -2.92
CA ASP A 160 -9.80 15.66 -2.18
C ASP A 160 -11.13 14.90 -2.34
N ASN A 161 -11.07 13.59 -2.05
CA ASN A 161 -12.17 12.62 -2.14
C ASN A 161 -12.71 12.35 -3.56
N LYS A 162 -12.08 12.88 -4.62
CA LYS A 162 -12.44 12.59 -6.01
C LYS A 162 -11.43 11.65 -6.64
N VAL A 163 -11.91 10.53 -7.18
CA VAL A 163 -11.07 9.63 -7.97
C VAL A 163 -10.69 10.32 -9.28
N ILE A 164 -9.39 10.46 -9.53
CA ILE A 164 -8.87 11.15 -10.72
C ILE A 164 -8.14 10.20 -11.67
N GLU A 165 -7.76 9.00 -11.21
CA GLU A 165 -7.09 8.00 -12.02
C GLU A 165 -7.54 6.60 -11.60
N THR A 166 -7.69 5.72 -12.58
CA THR A 166 -7.99 4.31 -12.35
C THR A 166 -7.37 3.47 -13.45
N ASN A 167 -6.50 2.54 -13.06
CA ASN A 167 -5.75 1.67 -13.95
C ASN A 167 -5.97 0.20 -13.57
N LEU A 168 -6.22 -0.62 -14.59
CA LEU A 168 -6.16 -2.08 -14.54
C LEU A 168 -4.80 -2.53 -15.12
N PRO A 169 -4.36 -3.78 -14.86
CA PRO A 169 -3.22 -4.37 -15.54
C PRO A 169 -3.36 -4.22 -17.05
N ASN A 170 -2.45 -3.48 -17.66
CA ASN A 170 -2.40 -3.19 -19.10
C ASN A 170 -3.55 -2.32 -19.65
N MET A 171 -4.31 -1.58 -18.82
CA MET A 171 -5.39 -0.72 -19.32
C MET A 171 -5.67 0.48 -18.41
N LYS A 172 -5.84 1.68 -19.01
CA LYS A 172 -6.32 2.87 -18.31
C LYS A 172 -7.85 2.98 -18.44
N CYS A 173 -8.55 3.26 -17.34
CA CYS A 173 -10.00 3.42 -17.36
C CYS A 173 -10.46 4.89 -17.32
N LEU A 174 -9.60 5.81 -16.84
CA LEU A 174 -9.83 7.24 -16.67
C LEU A 174 -8.53 8.00 -16.92
#